data_AF-A0A318TEI9-F1
#
_entry.id   AF-A0A318TEI9-F1
#
_cell.length_a   1.000
_cell.length_b   1.000
_cell.length_c   1.000
_cell.angle_alpha   90.00
_cell.angle_beta   90.00
_cell.angle_gamma   90.00
#
_symmetry.space_group_name_H-M   'P 1'
#
loop_
_entity.id
_entity.type
_entity.pdbx_description
1 polymer ?
#
loop_
_entity_poly.entity_id
_entity_poly.type
_entity_poly.pdbx_seq_one_letter_code
_entity_poly.pdbx_strand_id
1 'polypeptide(L)'
;MIEDDERKLPVRRVLRNGRRRYDAASKARLVAACLEPGVSVSRLALEHGINTNLLRKWIKTAREAQSLPPSATSAFIPVVAADRSSPMQGSVLDMPATRGDGRLAASHRTGRLSSPARLNASLPNGVELTLECGDVDGLTAMSGALGDVQAGR
;
A
#
# COMPACT_ATOMS: atom_id res chain seq x y z
N MET A 1 23.76 21.99 -32.10
CA MET A 1 23.47 21.60 -30.70
C MET A 1 22.00 21.17 -30.64
N ILE A 2 21.66 20.02 -31.25
CA ILE A 2 20.27 19.52 -31.36
C ILE A 2 20.17 18.05 -30.92
N GLU A 3 21.30 17.34 -30.78
CA GLU A 3 21.31 15.89 -30.53
C GLU A 3 21.01 15.47 -29.08
N ASP A 4 21.12 16.39 -28.11
CA ASP A 4 20.89 16.09 -26.68
C ASP A 4 19.40 15.98 -26.31
N ASP A 5 18.51 16.65 -27.04
CA ASP A 5 17.08 16.63 -26.70
C ASP A 5 16.39 15.34 -27.16
N GLU A 6 16.89 14.71 -28.21
CA GLU A 6 16.36 13.45 -28.73
C GLU A 6 16.64 12.25 -27.80
N ARG A 7 17.70 12.36 -26.99
CA ARG A 7 18.04 11.33 -25.99
C ARG A 7 17.22 11.50 -24.70
N LYS A 8 16.59 12.65 -24.46
CA LYS A 8 15.80 12.84 -23.23
C LYS A 8 14.55 11.96 -23.23
N LEU A 9 14.26 11.41 -22.06
CA LEU A 9 13.08 10.57 -21.88
C LEU A 9 11.80 11.40 -22.01
N PRO A 10 10.91 11.11 -22.98
CA PRO A 10 9.77 11.97 -23.27
C PRO A 10 8.80 12.00 -22.09
N VAL A 11 8.48 13.21 -21.65
CA VAL A 11 7.51 13.46 -20.59
C VAL A 11 6.13 13.57 -21.22
N ARG A 12 5.28 12.58 -20.96
CA ARG A 12 3.91 12.52 -21.47
C ARG A 12 3.01 13.60 -20.86
N ARG A 13 3.21 13.93 -19.58
CA ARG A 13 2.49 15.00 -18.90
C ARG A 13 3.21 15.44 -17.63
N VAL A 14 3.16 16.73 -17.34
CA VAL A 14 3.49 17.27 -16.02
C VAL A 14 2.19 17.42 -15.23
N LEU A 15 2.11 16.82 -14.05
CA LEU A 15 0.94 16.96 -13.17
C LEU A 15 0.92 18.35 -12.52
N ARG A 16 -0.25 18.76 -12.01
CA ARG A 16 -0.42 20.02 -11.27
C ARG A 16 0.53 20.15 -10.06
N ASN A 17 1.00 19.02 -9.52
CA ASN A 17 1.98 18.95 -8.43
C ASN A 17 3.46 18.96 -8.91
N GLY A 18 3.74 19.31 -10.16
CA GLY A 18 5.09 19.36 -10.72
C GLY A 18 5.72 18.00 -11.04
N ARG A 19 5.06 16.87 -10.71
CA ARG A 19 5.59 15.54 -11.01
C ARG A 19 5.46 15.22 -12.50
N ARG A 20 6.55 14.72 -13.08
CA ARG A 20 6.62 14.31 -14.48
C ARG A 20 6.14 12.85 -14.64
N ARG A 21 5.25 12.61 -15.59
CA ARG A 21 4.90 11.26 -16.06
C ARG A 21 5.60 11.01 -17.37
N TYR A 22 6.48 10.02 -17.37
CA TYR A 22 7.20 9.59 -18.55
C TYR A 22 6.35 8.62 -19.36
N ASP A 23 6.61 8.58 -20.67
CA ASP A 23 6.05 7.55 -21.53
C ASP A 23 6.45 6.14 -21.06
N ALA A 24 5.49 5.21 -21.08
CA ALA A 24 5.67 3.87 -20.54
C ALA A 24 6.60 3.02 -21.41
N ALA A 25 6.48 3.11 -22.74
CA ALA A 25 7.32 2.37 -23.67
C ALA A 25 8.78 2.86 -23.61
N SER A 26 8.97 4.17 -23.58
CA SER A 26 10.30 4.78 -23.45
C SER A 26 10.96 4.44 -22.12
N LYS A 27 10.21 4.45 -21.01
CA LYS A 27 10.68 3.99 -19.71
C LYS A 27 11.11 2.51 -19.75
N ALA A 28 10.30 1.64 -20.35
CA ALA A 28 10.60 0.22 -20.44
C ALA A 28 11.88 -0.06 -21.24
N ARG A 29 12.07 0.63 -22.38
CA ARG A 29 13.32 0.54 -23.16
C ARG A 29 14.54 0.95 -22.35
N LEU A 30 14.45 2.05 -21.61
CA LEU A 30 15.58 2.48 -20.79
C LEU A 30 15.89 1.49 -19.65
N VAL A 31 14.87 0.96 -19.01
CA VAL A 31 15.05 -0.04 -17.96
C VAL A 31 15.68 -1.32 -18.52
N ALA A 32 15.26 -1.77 -19.70
CA ALA A 32 15.85 -2.91 -20.38
C ALA A 32 17.34 -2.67 -20.69
N ALA A 33 17.70 -1.50 -21.24
CA ALA A 33 19.09 -1.13 -21.50
C ALA A 33 19.96 -1.12 -20.23
N CYS A 34 19.38 -0.80 -19.06
CA CYS A 34 20.09 -0.83 -17.78
C CYS A 34 20.31 -2.24 -17.20
N LEU A 35 19.61 -3.24 -17.72
CA LEU A 35 19.74 -4.63 -17.27
C LEU A 35 20.85 -5.38 -18.01
N GLU A 36 21.37 -4.82 -19.11
CA GLU A 36 22.50 -5.37 -19.84
C GLU A 36 23.79 -5.35 -18.99
N PRO A 37 24.58 -6.43 -18.98
CA PRO A 37 25.81 -6.49 -18.22
C PRO A 37 26.84 -5.47 -18.73
N GLY A 38 27.52 -4.79 -17.81
CA GLY A 38 28.54 -3.78 -18.14
C GLY A 38 27.99 -2.38 -18.39
N VAL A 39 26.67 -2.17 -18.32
CA VAL A 39 26.06 -0.85 -18.49
C VAL A 39 26.02 -0.08 -17.16
N SER A 40 26.49 1.16 -17.20
CA SER A 40 26.38 2.07 -16.05
C SER A 40 25.01 2.76 -16.03
N VAL A 41 24.20 2.40 -15.03
CA VAL A 41 22.89 3.03 -14.77
C VAL A 41 23.03 4.55 -14.62
N SER A 42 24.10 5.03 -13.99
CA SER A 42 24.31 6.46 -13.78
C SER A 42 24.59 7.20 -15.09
N ARG A 43 25.33 6.57 -16.01
CA ARG A 43 25.61 7.12 -17.34
C ARG A 43 24.33 7.25 -18.15
N LEU A 44 23.53 6.17 -18.21
CA LEU A 44 22.24 6.19 -18.90
C LEU A 44 21.28 7.21 -18.31
N ALA A 45 21.24 7.35 -16.99
CA ALA A 45 20.39 8.35 -16.36
C ALA A 45 20.75 9.78 -16.80
N LEU A 46 22.05 10.11 -16.86
CA LEU A 46 22.53 11.42 -17.31
C LEU A 46 22.22 11.66 -18.79
N GLU A 47 22.48 10.67 -19.65
CA GLU A 47 22.21 10.73 -21.09
C GLU A 47 20.72 10.95 -21.39
N HIS A 48 19.83 10.34 -20.59
CA HIS A 48 18.40 10.51 -20.71
C HIS A 48 17.81 11.67 -19.88
N GLY A 49 18.66 12.43 -19.17
CA GLY A 49 18.26 13.58 -18.35
C GLY A 49 17.36 13.22 -17.16
N ILE A 50 17.46 12.00 -16.64
CA ILE A 50 16.65 11.51 -15.51
C ILE A 50 17.48 11.34 -14.25
N ASN A 51 16.82 11.45 -13.09
CA ASN A 51 17.47 11.20 -11.81
C ASN A 51 17.86 9.72 -11.68
N THR A 52 19.13 9.45 -11.35
CA THR A 52 19.68 8.09 -11.15
C THR A 52 18.88 7.28 -10.13
N ASN A 53 18.41 7.90 -9.05
CA ASN A 53 17.60 7.25 -8.02
C ASN A 53 16.23 6.83 -8.56
N LEU A 54 15.65 7.61 -9.47
CA LEU A 54 14.39 7.27 -10.12
C LEU A 54 14.56 6.05 -11.03
N LEU A 55 15.65 6.01 -11.80
CA LEU A 55 15.96 4.88 -12.68
C LEU A 55 16.20 3.59 -11.87
N ARG A 56 16.96 3.67 -10.76
CA ARG A 56 17.16 2.54 -9.84
C ARG A 56 15.85 1.99 -9.27
N LYS A 57 14.92 2.88 -8.89
CA LYS A 57 13.57 2.48 -8.43
C LYS A 57 12.82 1.73 -9.53
N TRP A 58 12.88 2.21 -10.78
CA TRP A 58 12.22 1.53 -11.90
C TRP A 58 12.82 0.17 -12.21
N ILE A 59 14.14 0.03 -12.17
CA ILE A 59 14.84 -1.27 -12.34
C ILE A 59 14.39 -2.25 -11.26
N LYS A 60 14.33 -1.81 -10.00
CA LYS A 60 13.85 -2.64 -8.87
C LYS A 60 12.43 -3.15 -9.13
N THR A 61 11.50 -2.25 -9.47
CA THR A 61 10.11 -2.63 -9.78
C THR A 61 9.99 -3.58 -10.97
N ALA A 62 10.82 -3.41 -12.01
CA ALA A 62 10.81 -4.29 -13.17
C ALA A 62 11.31 -5.70 -12.82
N ARG A 63 12.34 -5.81 -11.97
CA ARG A 63 12.83 -7.12 -11.47
C ARG A 63 11.80 -7.82 -10.58
N GLU A 64 11.11 -7.07 -9.72
CA GLU A 64 10.02 -7.60 -8.89
C GLU A 64 8.85 -8.10 -9.75
N ALA A 65 8.46 -7.33 -10.78
CA ALA A 65 7.44 -7.74 -11.74
C ALA A 65 7.83 -9.02 -12.51
N GLN A 66 9.12 -9.19 -12.83
CA GLN A 66 9.63 -10.39 -13.50
C GLN A 66 9.70 -11.62 -12.58
N SER A 67 9.80 -11.41 -11.26
CA SER A 67 9.86 -12.48 -10.25
C SER A 67 8.50 -13.06 -9.88
N LEU A 68 7.41 -12.38 -10.24
CA LEU A 68 6.06 -12.91 -10.13
C LEU A 68 5.83 -13.83 -11.34
N PRO A 69 5.63 -15.14 -11.15
CA PRO A 69 5.20 -16.00 -12.26
C PRO A 69 3.88 -15.44 -12.82
N PRO A 70 3.65 -15.48 -14.16
CA PRO A 70 2.32 -15.21 -14.69
C PRO A 70 1.37 -16.14 -13.96
N SER A 71 0.43 -15.57 -13.23
CA SER A 71 -0.48 -16.28 -12.32
C SER A 71 -1.00 -17.54 -13.00
N ALA A 72 -0.41 -18.68 -12.65
CA ALA A 72 -1.08 -19.95 -12.82
C ALA A 72 -2.35 -19.79 -12.01
N THR A 73 -3.48 -19.82 -12.72
CA THR A 73 -4.83 -19.86 -12.20
C THR A 73 -4.84 -20.58 -10.86
N SER A 74 -5.24 -19.87 -9.82
CA SER A 74 -5.29 -20.37 -8.45
C SER A 74 -6.05 -21.70 -8.39
N ALA A 75 -5.31 -22.82 -8.44
CA ALA A 75 -5.87 -24.16 -8.31
C ALA A 75 -6.04 -24.47 -6.83
N PHE A 76 -7.01 -23.81 -6.20
CA PHE A 76 -7.49 -24.27 -4.90
C PHE A 76 -8.30 -25.55 -5.13
N ILE A 77 -7.74 -26.68 -4.71
CA ILE A 77 -8.47 -27.95 -4.63
C ILE A 77 -9.04 -28.03 -3.21
N PRO A 78 -10.37 -28.07 -3.03
CA PRO A 78 -10.94 -28.23 -1.70
C PRO A 78 -10.65 -29.64 -1.17
N VAL A 79 -9.94 -29.72 -0.05
CA VAL A 79 -9.80 -30.95 0.73
C VAL A 79 -11.08 -31.11 1.54
N VAL A 80 -11.91 -32.08 1.17
CA VAL A 80 -13.06 -32.50 1.98
C VAL A 80 -12.53 -33.38 3.11
N ALA A 81 -12.56 -32.86 4.34
CA ALA A 81 -12.32 -33.67 5.52
C ALA A 81 -13.49 -34.64 5.68
N ALA A 82 -13.24 -35.94 5.48
CA ALA A 82 -14.18 -36.99 5.83
C ALA A 82 -14.17 -37.14 7.36
N ASP A 83 -15.16 -36.54 8.04
CA ASP A 83 -15.38 -36.82 9.46
C ASP A 83 -15.91 -38.26 9.60
N ARG A 84 -15.01 -39.15 10.02
CA ARG A 84 -15.35 -40.51 10.46
C ARG A 84 -14.70 -40.72 11.82
N SER A 85 -15.44 -40.43 12.89
CA SER A 85 -15.57 -41.35 14.04
C SER A 85 -16.46 -40.82 15.17
N SER A 86 -17.69 -41.37 15.19
CA SER A 86 -18.49 -41.86 16.33
C SER A 86 -18.75 -41.00 17.59
N PRO A 87 -20.01 -40.90 18.06
CA PRO A 87 -20.35 -40.29 19.33
C PRO A 87 -20.12 -41.27 20.48
N MET A 88 -19.46 -40.85 21.56
CA MET A 88 -19.44 -41.61 22.81
C MET A 88 -19.54 -40.66 24.01
N GLN A 89 -20.79 -40.54 24.47
CA GLN A 89 -21.26 -40.45 25.86
C GLN A 89 -20.38 -39.75 26.91
N GLY A 90 -20.88 -38.61 27.39
CA GLY A 90 -20.56 -38.02 28.67
C GLY A 90 -21.79 -37.25 29.20
N SER A 91 -22.66 -37.95 29.91
CA SER A 91 -23.67 -37.39 30.83
C SER A 91 -22.91 -36.80 32.05
N VAL A 92 -23.31 -35.81 32.85
CA VAL A 92 -24.61 -35.38 33.40
C VAL A 92 -24.37 -34.00 34.08
N LEU A 93 -25.45 -33.27 34.42
CA LEU A 93 -25.60 -32.26 35.50
C LEU A 93 -25.10 -30.85 35.17
N ASP A 94 -25.74 -29.74 35.53
CA ASP A 94 -27.04 -29.38 36.10
C ASP A 94 -27.05 -27.84 36.01
N MET A 95 -28.20 -27.23 35.74
CA MET A 95 -28.37 -25.78 35.78
C MET A 95 -28.68 -25.34 37.21
N PRO A 96 -28.32 -24.11 37.62
CA PRO A 96 -29.43 -23.21 37.82
C PRO A 96 -29.21 -21.75 37.41
N ALA A 97 -30.35 -21.16 37.06
CA ALA A 97 -30.66 -19.76 36.81
C ALA A 97 -29.97 -18.73 37.71
N THR A 98 -29.67 -17.55 37.17
CA THR A 98 -30.12 -16.28 37.80
C THR A 98 -30.25 -15.17 36.76
N ARG A 99 -31.46 -14.58 36.73
CA ARG A 99 -31.86 -13.38 36.01
C ARG A 99 -31.18 -12.17 36.65
N GLY A 100 -30.41 -11.41 35.89
CA GLY A 100 -29.79 -10.16 36.33
C GLY A 100 -29.90 -9.11 35.24
N ASP A 101 -30.98 -8.33 35.29
CA ASP A 101 -31.15 -7.10 34.54
C ASP A 101 -30.17 -6.06 35.11
N GLY A 102 -29.40 -5.45 34.21
CA GLY A 102 -28.24 -4.63 34.56
C GLY A 102 -27.86 -3.74 33.40
N ARG A 103 -28.82 -2.93 32.96
CA ARG A 103 -28.64 -1.86 31.96
C ARG A 103 -27.72 -0.78 32.52
N LEU A 104 -26.41 -0.99 32.38
CA LEU A 104 -25.38 0.01 32.69
C LEU A 104 -25.12 0.87 31.46
N ALA A 105 -25.45 2.16 31.59
CA ALA A 105 -25.18 3.20 30.62
C ALA A 105 -23.68 3.24 30.26
N ALA A 106 -23.43 3.43 28.97
CA ALA A 106 -22.13 3.35 28.32
C ALA A 106 -21.09 4.28 28.96
N SER A 107 -20.23 3.71 29.81
CA SER A 107 -18.87 4.19 29.94
C SER A 107 -18.17 3.83 28.63
N HIS A 108 -17.82 4.84 27.84
CA HIS A 108 -16.99 4.67 26.65
C HIS A 108 -15.67 4.08 27.11
N ARG A 109 -15.56 2.74 27.01
CA ARG A 109 -14.34 2.01 27.26
C ARG A 109 -13.36 2.51 26.20
N THR A 110 -12.45 3.36 26.64
CA THR A 110 -11.31 3.84 25.88
C THR A 110 -10.58 2.63 25.32
N GLY A 111 -10.79 2.39 24.03
CA GLY A 111 -10.12 1.35 23.28
C GLY A 111 -8.71 1.81 23.01
N ARG A 112 -7.85 1.80 24.04
CA ARG A 112 -6.43 2.07 23.87
C ARG A 112 -5.92 1.04 22.86
N LEU A 113 -5.37 1.52 21.76
CA LEU A 113 -4.85 0.64 20.73
C LEU A 113 -3.69 -0.17 21.32
N SER A 114 -3.63 -1.47 21.01
CA SER A 114 -2.52 -2.32 21.46
C SER A 114 -1.15 -1.86 20.90
N SER A 115 -1.17 -0.99 19.89
CA SER A 115 -0.01 -0.31 19.31
C SER A 115 -0.45 1.04 18.72
N PRO A 116 0.38 2.10 18.77
CA PRO A 116 0.02 3.37 18.16
C PRO A 116 -0.18 3.21 16.64
N ALA A 117 -1.34 3.61 16.15
CA ALA A 117 -1.66 3.61 14.73
C ALA A 117 -1.03 4.85 14.06
N ARG A 118 -0.41 4.65 12.89
CA ARG A 118 0.14 5.72 12.06
C ARG A 118 -0.86 6.13 11.00
N LEU A 119 -1.19 7.42 10.95
CA LEU A 119 -2.00 8.05 9.92
C LEU A 119 -1.12 8.96 9.06
N ASN A 120 -1.33 8.92 7.75
CA ASN A 120 -0.60 9.74 6.78
C ASN A 120 -1.60 10.48 5.87
N ALA A 121 -1.44 11.80 5.73
CA ALA A 121 -2.25 12.64 4.86
C ALA A 121 -1.36 13.53 3.97
N SER A 122 -1.66 13.57 2.67
CA SER A 122 -1.01 14.47 1.71
C SER A 122 -1.89 15.67 1.39
N LEU A 123 -1.38 16.87 1.62
CA LEU A 123 -2.06 18.12 1.31
C LEU A 123 -1.83 18.53 -0.16
N PRO A 124 -2.71 19.35 -0.76
CA PRO A 124 -2.59 19.81 -2.15
C PRO A 124 -1.36 20.69 -2.41
N ASN A 125 -0.76 21.26 -1.37
CA ASN A 125 0.53 21.97 -1.42
C ASN A 125 1.74 21.01 -1.48
N GLY A 126 1.53 19.69 -1.42
CA GLY A 126 2.58 18.67 -1.43
C GLY A 126 3.18 18.35 -0.06
N VAL A 127 2.68 18.96 1.02
CA VAL A 127 3.08 18.64 2.39
C VAL A 127 2.45 17.32 2.81
N GLU A 128 3.25 16.45 3.43
CA GLU A 128 2.81 15.17 3.98
C GLU A 128 2.81 15.27 5.50
N LEU A 129 1.68 14.98 6.14
CA LEU A 129 1.52 14.96 7.58
C LEU A 129 1.47 13.50 8.04
N THR A 130 2.32 13.15 9.01
CA THR A 130 2.30 11.85 9.67
C THR A 130 1.93 12.04 11.14
N LEU A 131 0.95 11.28 11.60
CA LEU A 131 0.38 11.41 12.94
C LEU A 131 0.33 10.02 13.58
N GLU A 132 0.74 9.92 14.84
CA GLU A 132 0.65 8.69 15.63
C GLU A 132 -0.50 8.82 16.63
N CYS A 133 -1.40 7.85 16.65
CA CYS A 133 -2.55 7.84 17.54
C CYS A 133 -2.54 6.58 18.42
N GLY A 134 -2.60 6.75 19.74
CA GLY A 134 -2.68 5.64 20.69
C GLY A 134 -4.10 5.21 21.05
N ASP A 135 -5.11 5.89 20.50
CA ASP A 135 -6.51 5.74 20.90
C ASP A 135 -7.45 5.76 19.69
N VAL A 136 -8.48 4.92 19.71
CA VAL A 136 -9.43 4.77 18.60
C VAL A 136 -10.32 6.02 18.46
N ASP A 137 -10.67 6.67 19.57
CA ASP A 137 -11.48 7.88 19.55
C ASP A 137 -10.69 9.05 18.95
N GLY A 138 -9.41 9.17 19.33
CA GLY A 138 -8.48 10.11 18.69
C GLY A 138 -8.35 9.87 17.18
N LEU A 139 -8.22 8.61 16.76
CA LEU A 139 -8.14 8.24 15.34
C LEU A 139 -9.43 8.61 14.57
N THR A 140 -10.58 8.38 15.17
CA THR A 140 -11.90 8.70 14.59
C THR A 140 -12.11 10.20 14.47
N ALA A 141 -11.74 10.97 15.50
CA ALA A 141 -11.79 12.43 15.48
C ALA A 141 -10.88 13.02 14.39
N MET A 142 -9.67 12.47 14.23
CA MET A 142 -8.71 12.91 13.20
C MET A 142 -9.18 12.57 11.79
N SER A 143 -9.76 11.37 11.60
CA SER A 143 -10.35 10.99 10.32
C SER A 143 -11.55 11.87 9.95
N GLY A 144 -12.38 12.23 10.93
CA GLY A 144 -13.49 13.17 10.73
C GLY A 144 -13.00 14.57 10.36
N ALA A 145 -12.02 15.10 11.11
CA ALA A 145 -11.45 16.42 10.86
C ALA A 145 -10.76 16.53 9.49
N LEU A 146 -10.08 15.46 9.03
CA LEU A 146 -9.47 15.40 7.70
C LEU A 146 -10.52 15.25 6.58
N GLY A 147 -11.62 14.55 6.84
CA GLY A 147 -12.71 14.35 5.87
C GLY A 147 -13.49 15.63 5.56
N ASP A 148 -13.57 16.56 6.51
CA ASP A 148 -14.30 17.82 6.37
C ASP A 148 -13.45 18.97 5.78
N VAL A 149 -12.20 18.68 5.40
CA VAL A 149 -11.37 19.63 4.65
C VAL A 149 -11.93 19.74 3.24
N GLN A 150 -12.87 20.68 3.06
CA GLN A 150 -13.34 21.12 1.75
C GLN A 150 -12.12 21.49 0.89
N ALA A 151 -11.78 20.60 -0.03
CA ALA A 151 -10.77 20.85 -1.05
C ALA A 151 -11.27 22.03 -1.89
N GLY A 152 -10.81 23.23 -1.54
CA GLY A 152 -11.20 24.50 -2.16
C GLY A 152 -11.19 24.39 -3.68
N ARG A 153 -12.33 24.76 -4.25
CA ARG A 153 -12.69 24.73 -5.68
C ARG A 153 -11.84 25.66 -6.53
#